data_AF-A0A3B0YZ58-F1
#
_entry.id   AF-A0A3B0YZ58-F1
#
_cell.length_a   1.000
_cell.length_b   1.000
_cell.length_c   1.000
_cell.angle_alpha   90.00
_cell.angle_beta   90.00
_cell.angle_gamma   90.00
#
_symmetry.space_group_name_H-M   'P 1'
#
loop_
_entity.id
_entity.type
_entity.pdbx_description
1 polymer ?
#
loop_
_entity_poly.entity_id
_entity_poly.type
_entity_poly.pdbx_seq_one_letter_code
_entity_poly.pdbx_strand_id
1 'polypeptide(L)'
;MNCHLCLHDKPLKKSHIIPEFVYKSLYDEKHRYHILSTFKATKTAQQQKGLREPLLCELCEEKLSKYERYVSLIFTGAIPTTENTNGDLITINGLKYKEFKLFALSILWRAS
;
A
#
# COMPACT_ATOMS: atom_id res chain seq x y z
N MET A 1 19.36 14.48 1.78
CA MET A 1 17.89 14.61 1.79
C MET A 1 17.38 13.86 3.01
N ASN A 2 16.45 14.44 3.78
CA ASN A 2 15.99 13.82 5.01
C ASN A 2 14.90 12.78 4.73
N CYS A 3 15.00 11.62 5.38
CA CYS A 3 13.93 10.63 5.38
C CYS A 3 12.69 11.21 6.06
N HIS A 4 11.53 11.11 5.41
CA HIS A 4 10.31 11.74 5.92
C HIS A 4 9.79 11.08 7.20
N LEU A 5 10.15 9.82 7.46
CA LEU A 5 9.72 9.12 8.68
C LEU A 5 10.67 9.31 9.86
N CYS A 6 11.98 9.09 9.66
CA CYS A 6 12.94 9.17 10.75
C CYS A 6 13.67 10.51 10.85
N LEU A 7 13.47 11.42 9.87
CA LEU A 7 14.04 12.77 9.81
C LEU A 7 15.58 12.84 9.74
N HIS A 8 16.25 11.71 9.57
CA HIS A 8 17.71 11.66 9.40
C HIS A 8 18.10 11.86 7.94
N ASP A 9 19.26 12.48 7.70
CA ASP A 9 19.85 12.62 6.37
C ASP A 9 20.37 11.26 5.89
N LYS A 10 19.60 10.61 5.01
CA LYS A 10 19.88 9.27 4.48
C LYS A 10 19.38 9.18 3.04
N PRO A 11 20.02 8.36 2.19
CA PRO A 11 19.55 8.15 0.82
C PRO A 11 18.09 7.68 0.80
N LEU A 12 17.25 8.38 0.06
CA LEU A 12 15.83 8.07 -0.10
C LEU A 12 15.63 7.00 -1.17
N LYS A 13 14.69 6.10 -0.93
CA LYS A 13 14.21 5.10 -1.88
C LYS A 13 12.94 5.62 -2.55
N LYS A 14 12.62 5.07 -3.72
CA LYS A 14 11.35 5.30 -4.41
C LYS A 14 10.24 4.50 -3.73
N SER A 15 9.78 5.00 -2.60
CA SER A 15 8.72 4.43 -1.76
C SER A 15 7.40 4.36 -2.53
N HIS A 16 6.69 3.24 -2.47
CA HIS A 16 5.33 3.20 -3.01
C HIS A 16 4.38 3.93 -2.06
N ILE A 17 3.53 4.80 -2.60
CA ILE A 17 2.49 5.48 -1.81
C ILE A 17 1.49 4.44 -1.30
N ILE A 18 0.91 3.69 -2.24
CA ILE A 18 0.11 2.48 -1.99
C ILE A 18 0.99 1.26 -2.28
N PRO A 19 1.06 0.23 -1.43
CA PRO A 19 1.95 -0.92 -1.64
C PRO A 19 1.67 -1.67 -2.94
N GLU A 20 2.73 -2.18 -3.58
CA GLU A 20 2.67 -2.82 -4.90
C GLU A 20 1.68 -4.00 -4.96
N PHE A 21 1.54 -4.77 -3.87
CA PHE A 21 0.61 -5.91 -3.85
C PHE A 21 -0.85 -5.50 -4.09
N VAL A 22 -1.22 -4.25 -3.77
CA VAL A 22 -2.57 -3.71 -4.00
C VAL A 22 -2.82 -3.45 -5.48
N TYR A 23 -1.78 -3.08 -6.24
CA TYR A 23 -1.89 -2.87 -7.69
C TYR A 23 -1.99 -4.19 -8.47
N LYS A 24 -1.67 -5.33 -7.85
CA LYS A 24 -1.57 -6.62 -8.54
C LYS A 24 -2.84 -7.02 -9.30
N SER A 25 -4.01 -6.72 -8.75
CA SER A 25 -5.31 -7.00 -9.38
C SER A 25 -5.65 -6.03 -10.52
N LEU A 26 -4.92 -4.92 -10.65
CA LEU A 26 -5.13 -3.90 -11.68
C LEU A 26 -4.28 -4.15 -12.94
N TYR A 27 -3.26 -5.02 -12.84
CA TYR A 27 -2.36 -5.29 -13.96
C TYR A 27 -2.99 -6.19 -15.01
N ASP A 28 -2.85 -5.79 -16.28
CA ASP A 28 -3.12 -6.62 -17.44
C ASP A 28 -2.03 -7.70 -17.65
N GLU A 29 -2.20 -8.54 -18.67
CA GLU A 29 -1.25 -9.59 -19.04
C GLU A 29 0.16 -9.05 -19.38
N LYS A 30 0.28 -7.75 -19.69
CA LYS A 30 1.53 -7.06 -19.98
C LYS A 30 2.09 -6.33 -18.75
N HIS A 31 1.56 -6.60 -17.56
CA HIS A 31 1.93 -5.98 -16.29
C HIS A 31 1.71 -4.45 -16.28
N ARG A 32 0.56 -3.99 -16.81
CA ARG A 32 0.19 -2.56 -16.86
C ARG A 32 -1.19 -2.32 -16.29
N TYR A 33 -1.39 -1.17 -15.64
CA TYR A 33 -2.73 -0.69 -15.27
C TYR A 33 -3.04 0.63 -15.97
N HIS A 34 -4.32 0.93 -16.13
CA HIS A 34 -4.81 2.16 -16.74
C HIS A 34 -4.92 3.29 -15.72
N ILE A 35 -4.36 4.46 -16.04
CA ILE A 35 -4.61 5.69 -15.31
C ILE A 35 -5.91 6.29 -15.85
N LEU A 36 -6.85 6.53 -14.95
CA LEU A 36 -8.07 7.26 -15.24
C LEU A 36 -7.85 8.74 -14.92
N SER A 37 -8.29 9.62 -15.83
CA SER A 37 -8.25 11.06 -15.64
C SER A 37 -9.63 11.65 -15.87
N THR A 38 -10.03 12.58 -15.01
CA THR A 38 -11.27 13.35 -15.16
C THR A 38 -11.11 14.54 -16.12
N PHE A 39 -9.88 14.84 -16.57
CA PHE A 39 -9.61 15.87 -17.55
C PHE A 39 -9.88 15.35 -18.97
N LYS A 40 -10.86 15.95 -19.67
CA LYS A 40 -11.29 15.55 -21.03
C LYS A 40 -10.16 15.47 -22.07
N ALA A 41 -9.08 16.22 -21.91
CA ALA A 41 -7.99 16.31 -22.89
C ALA A 41 -6.86 15.29 -22.67
N THR A 42 -6.83 14.58 -21.53
CA THR A 42 -5.78 13.60 -21.25
C THR A 42 -6.13 12.25 -21.84
N LYS A 43 -5.24 11.73 -22.70
CA LYS A 43 -5.32 10.35 -23.18
C LYS A 43 -5.16 9.39 -22.00
N THR A 44 -5.87 8.26 -22.06
CA THR A 44 -5.67 7.14 -21.14
C THR A 44 -4.20 6.73 -21.15
N ALA A 45 -3.51 6.90 -20.02
CA ALA A 45 -2.13 6.50 -19.86
C ALA A 45 -2.06 5.11 -19.21
N GLN A 46 -0.97 4.39 -19.45
CA GLN A 46 -0.69 3.10 -18.82
C GLN A 46 0.57 3.19 -17.97
N GLN A 47 0.58 2.52 -16.82
CA GLN A 47 1.72 2.45 -15.91
C GLN A 47 2.03 0.99 -15.60
N GLN A 48 3.31 0.66 -15.40
CA GLN A 48 3.78 -0.70 -15.11
C GLN A 48 4.08 -0.98 -13.64
N LYS A 49 4.05 0.06 -12.80
CA LYS A 49 4.35 -0.01 -11.36
C LYS A 49 3.49 0.99 -10.62
N GLY A 50 3.19 0.69 -9.35
CA GLY A 50 2.46 1.62 -8.50
C GLY A 50 3.14 3.00 -8.38
N LEU A 51 2.36 3.99 -7.91
CA LEU A 51 2.83 5.35 -7.69
C LEU A 51 3.95 5.36 -6.64
N ARG A 52 5.07 6.01 -6.96
CA ARG A 52 6.27 6.05 -6.12
C ARG A 52 6.90 7.42 -6.04
N GLU A 53 7.41 7.74 -4.86
CA GLU A 53 8.07 9.01 -4.56
C GLU A 53 9.33 8.79 -3.68
N PRO A 54 10.35 9.68 -3.77
CA PRO A 54 11.50 9.61 -2.89
C PRO A 54 11.14 10.05 -1.46
N LEU A 55 10.70 9.12 -0.60
CA LEU A 55 10.18 9.45 0.74
C LEU A 55 11.03 8.90 1.89
N LEU A 56 11.36 7.61 1.84
CA LEU A 56 11.91 6.88 2.99
C LEU A 56 13.33 6.38 2.74
N CYS A 57 14.13 6.35 3.80
CA CYS A 57 15.38 5.59 3.79
C CYS A 57 15.11 4.09 3.90
N GLU A 58 16.11 3.27 3.56
CA GLU A 58 16.00 1.80 3.55
C GLU A 58 15.49 1.19 4.86
N LEU A 59 15.97 1.68 6.01
CA LEU A 59 15.53 1.17 7.32
C LEU A 59 14.06 1.49 7.60
N CYS A 60 13.57 2.63 7.11
CA CYS A 60 12.17 3.01 7.24
C CYS A 60 11.28 2.20 6.30
N GLU A 61 11.75 1.90 5.08
CA GLU A 61 11.08 0.96 4.16
C GLU A 61 10.94 -0.42 4.81
N GLU A 62 12.03 -0.97 5.35
CA GLU A 62 12.02 -2.29 5.99
C GLU A 62 11.10 -2.32 7.23
N LYS A 63 11.00 -1.22 7.96
CA LYS A 63 10.07 -1.12 9.10
C LYS A 63 8.61 -1.23 8.64
N LEU A 64 8.23 -0.52 7.58
CA LEU A 64 6.85 -0.51 7.10
C LEU A 64 6.50 -1.78 6.31
N SER A 65 7.46 -2.36 5.59
CA SER A 65 7.25 -3.58 4.80
C SER A 65 6.79 -4.78 5.64
N LYS A 66 7.10 -4.80 6.95
CA LYS A 66 6.57 -5.80 7.91
C LYS A 66 5.05 -5.75 8.01
N TYR A 67 4.47 -4.56 8.07
CA TYR A 67 3.02 -4.38 8.13
C TYR A 67 2.37 -4.68 6.77
N GLU A 68 3.02 -4.26 5.68
CA GLU A 68 2.57 -4.57 4.31
C GLU A 68 2.56 -6.07 4.03
N ARG A 69 3.60 -6.79 4.43
CA ARG A 69 3.66 -8.25 4.32
C ARG A 69 2.54 -8.91 5.11
N TYR A 70 2.29 -8.46 6.34
CA TYR A 70 1.20 -9.00 7.17
C TYR A 70 -0.15 -8.85 6.47
N VAL A 71 -0.48 -7.66 5.99
CA VAL A 71 -1.76 -7.41 5.31
C VAL A 71 -1.84 -8.10 3.95
N SER A 72 -0.75 -8.16 3.19
CA SER A 72 -0.69 -8.92 1.94
C SER A 72 -1.04 -10.40 2.16
N LEU A 73 -0.58 -11.02 3.25
CA LEU A 73 -0.89 -12.42 3.55
C LEU A 73 -2.35 -12.63 3.94
N ILE A 74 -3.00 -11.65 4.57
CA ILE A 74 -4.45 -11.67 4.80
C ILE A 74 -5.19 -11.62 3.46
N PHE A 75 -4.81 -10.68 2.59
CA PHE A 75 -5.49 -10.46 1.31
C PHE A 75 -5.31 -11.62 0.33
N THR A 76 -4.21 -12.37 0.41
CA THR A 76 -4.02 -13.60 -0.37
C THR A 76 -4.64 -14.84 0.27
N GLY A 77 -5.30 -14.71 1.43
CA GLY A 77 -5.87 -15.85 2.17
C GLY A 77 -4.85 -16.76 2.85
N ALA A 78 -3.57 -16.37 2.89
CA ALA A 78 -2.50 -17.14 3.54
C ALA A 78 -2.58 -17.04 5.08
N ILE A 79 -3.15 -15.95 5.60
CA ILE A 79 -3.56 -15.83 6.99
C ILE A 79 -5.08 -15.87 7.02
N PRO A 80 -5.70 -16.88 7.66
CA PRO A 80 -7.14 -16.97 7.72
C PRO A 80 -7.72 -15.86 8.59
N THR A 81 -8.81 -15.27 8.13
CA THR A 81 -9.66 -14.36 8.91
C THR A 81 -11.10 -14.82 8.77
N THR A 82 -11.92 -14.54 9.78
CA THR A 82 -13.35 -14.87 9.74
C THR A 82 -14.15 -13.58 9.84
N GLU A 83 -15.07 -13.39 8.92
CA GLU A 83 -16.00 -12.27 8.88
C GLU A 83 -17.34 -12.70 9.46
N ASN A 84 -17.87 -11.93 10.41
CA ASN A 84 -19.20 -12.09 10.96
C ASN A 84 -19.98 -10.78 10.75
N THR A 85 -21.12 -10.87 10.07
CA THR A 85 -21.99 -9.73 9.80
C THR A 85 -23.24 -9.83 10.64
N ASN A 86 -23.52 -8.81 11.43
CA ASN A 86 -24.73 -8.70 12.25
C ASN A 86 -25.43 -7.36 11.95
N GLY A 87 -26.43 -7.39 11.06
CA GLY A 87 -27.01 -6.18 10.48
C GLY A 87 -25.94 -5.37 9.74
N ASP A 88 -25.78 -4.11 10.11
CA ASP A 88 -24.79 -3.19 9.53
C ASP A 88 -23.38 -3.34 10.16
N LEU A 89 -23.22 -4.20 11.16
CA LEU A 89 -21.96 -4.40 11.85
C LEU A 89 -21.16 -5.55 11.22
N ILE A 90 -19.98 -5.24 10.69
CA ILE A 90 -19.00 -6.23 10.21
C ILE A 90 -17.92 -6.41 11.27
N THR A 91 -17.73 -7.64 11.74
CA THR A 91 -16.67 -8.02 12.68
C THR A 91 -15.70 -8.97 12.00
N ILE A 92 -14.41 -8.61 11.98
CA ILE A 92 -13.35 -9.45 11.41
C ILE A 92 -12.49 -10.01 12.55
N ASN A 93 -12.47 -11.33 12.71
CA ASN A 93 -11.62 -12.03 13.67
C ASN A 93 -10.39 -12.65 12.98
N GLY A 94 -9.38 -13.02 13.78
CA GLY A 94 -8.11 -13.58 13.28
C GLY A 94 -7.09 -12.51 12.85
N LEU A 95 -7.39 -11.24 13.10
CA LEU A 95 -6.57 -10.11 12.69
C LEU A 95 -5.79 -9.50 13.87
N LYS A 96 -4.51 -9.24 13.66
CA LYS A 96 -3.67 -8.46 14.56
C LYS A 96 -3.91 -6.99 14.30
N TYR A 97 -4.83 -6.43 15.10
CA TYR A 97 -5.34 -5.08 14.90
C TYR A 97 -4.25 -4.02 14.81
N LYS A 98 -3.20 -4.11 15.63
CA LYS A 98 -2.10 -3.14 15.65
C LYS A 98 -1.37 -3.10 14.31
N GLU A 99 -0.99 -4.24 13.76
CA GLU A 99 -0.27 -4.35 12.49
C GLU A 99 -1.13 -3.86 11.32
N PHE A 100 -2.41 -4.24 11.29
CA PHE A 100 -3.32 -3.76 10.25
C PHE A 100 -3.56 -2.26 10.33
N LYS A 101 -3.76 -1.72 11.54
CA LYS A 101 -3.90 -0.27 11.77
C LYS A 101 -2.65 0.49 11.33
N LEU A 102 -1.46 -0.01 11.67
CA LEU A 102 -0.19 0.62 11.27
C LEU A 102 0.04 0.56 9.76
N PHE A 103 -0.38 -0.51 9.10
CA PHE A 103 -0.41 -0.57 7.64
C PHE A 103 -1.30 0.54 7.05
N ALA A 104 -2.56 0.65 7.49
CA ALA A 104 -3.48 1.66 6.97
C ALA A 104 -2.96 3.08 7.21
N LEU A 105 -2.47 3.36 8.42
CA LEU A 105 -1.84 4.64 8.76
C LEU A 105 -0.61 4.93 7.89
N SER A 106 0.20 3.92 7.57
CA SER A 106 1.38 4.12 6.72
C SER A 106 1.02 4.58 5.30
N ILE A 107 -0.10 4.10 4.75
CA ILE A 107 -0.59 4.54 3.44
C ILE A 107 -1.08 5.99 3.51
N LEU A 108 -1.93 6.30 4.48
CA LEU A 108 -2.47 7.65 4.66
C LEU A 108 -1.36 8.67 4.86
N TRP A 109 -0.34 8.33 5.66
CA TRP A 109 0.80 9.20 5.91
C TRP A 109 1.72 9.37 4.69
N ARG A 110 1.90 8.35 3.85
CA ARG A 110 2.66 8.51 2.60
C ARG A 110 1.91 9.34 1.55
N ALA A 111 0.58 9.38 1.63
CA ALA A 111 -0.28 10.08 0.68
C ALA A 111 -0.60 11.54 1.09
N SER A 112 -0.12 11.99 2.25
CA SER A 112 -0.36 13.33 2.80
C SER A 112 0.70 14.34 2.39
#